data_AF-A0A453PH70-F1
#
_entry.id   AF-A0A453PH70-F1
#
_cell.length_a   1.000
_cell.length_b   1.000
_cell.length_c   1.000
_cell.angle_alpha   90.00
_cell.angle_beta   90.00
_cell.angle_gamma   90.00
#
_symmetry.space_group_name_H-M   'P 1'
#
loop_
_entity.id
_entity.type
_entity.pdbx_description
1 polymer ?
#
loop_
_entity_poly.entity_id
_entity_poly.type
_entity_poly.pdbx_seq_one_letter_code
_entity_poly.pdbx_strand_id
1 'polypeptide(L)'
;IETLHIEQSLTEPTGRNHAKFWQELPTIECIKSHVKKMVIHEYRGNKVELEFLKFISTRAQELQALYVLLNRESLTSVAKAEKMTSKLVALSGVPWGCDCKMMVLGPKYQNEWSIQKASDLTVDDPFFHW
;
A
#
# COMPACT_ATOMS: atom_id res chain seq x y z
N ILE A 1 10.48 14.08 8.93
CA ILE A 1 9.83 13.44 7.75
C ILE A 1 8.40 13.17 8.14
N GLU A 2 7.42 13.89 7.61
CA GLU A 2 6.01 13.64 7.99
C GLU A 2 5.38 12.50 7.20
N THR A 3 5.76 12.33 5.94
CA THR A 3 5.19 11.30 5.05
C THR A 3 6.27 10.37 4.51
N LEU A 4 6.06 9.06 4.63
CA LEU A 4 6.92 8.01 4.07
C LEU A 4 6.17 7.24 2.97
N HIS A 5 6.73 7.24 1.75
CA HIS A 5 6.25 6.43 0.64
C HIS A 5 7.12 5.18 0.48
N ILE A 6 6.48 4.03 0.33
CA ILE A 6 7.13 2.74 0.12
C ILE A 6 6.70 2.25 -1.25
N GLU A 7 7.68 2.19 -2.15
CA GLU A 7 7.52 1.69 -3.51
C GLU A 7 8.32 0.40 -3.68
N GLN A 8 7.78 -0.54 -4.45
CA GLN A 8 8.51 -1.73 -4.83
C GLN A 8 9.38 -1.43 -6.04
N SER A 9 10.67 -1.73 -5.94
CA SER A 9 11.57 -1.77 -7.10
C SER A 9 11.19 -2.94 -8.02
N LEU A 10 11.36 -2.76 -9.33
CA LEU A 10 11.17 -3.80 -10.37
C LEU A 10 12.25 -4.89 -10.34
N THR A 11 13.28 -4.75 -9.51
CA THR A 11 14.33 -5.77 -9.34
C THR A 11 13.75 -7.03 -8.72
N GLU A 12 14.19 -8.19 -9.23
CA GLU A 12 13.71 -9.50 -8.80
C GLU A 12 13.75 -9.64 -7.27
N PRO A 13 12.68 -10.17 -6.65
CA PRO A 13 12.71 -10.48 -5.24
C PRO A 13 13.85 -11.48 -5.00
N THR A 14 14.71 -11.21 -4.02
CA THR A 14 15.92 -12.00 -3.70
C THR A 14 15.65 -13.44 -3.24
N GLY A 15 14.45 -14.00 -3.48
CA GLY A 15 14.02 -15.35 -3.11
C GLY A 15 13.92 -15.60 -1.60
N ARG A 16 14.43 -14.69 -0.76
CA ARG A 16 14.50 -14.84 0.69
C ARG A 16 13.22 -14.30 1.33
N ASN A 17 12.51 -15.18 2.05
CA ASN A 17 11.34 -14.82 2.83
C ASN A 17 11.78 -14.10 4.12
N HIS A 18 11.83 -12.77 4.07
CA HIS A 18 12.23 -11.92 5.19
C HIS A 18 11.11 -11.63 6.21
N ALA A 19 10.09 -12.50 6.33
CA ALA A 19 9.00 -12.26 7.28
C ALA A 19 9.48 -12.15 8.74
N LYS A 20 10.46 -12.97 9.14
CA LYS A 20 11.04 -12.94 10.49
C LYS A 20 11.85 -11.67 10.77
N PHE A 21 12.43 -11.07 9.74
CA PHE A 21 13.20 -9.83 9.87
C PHE A 21 12.38 -8.75 10.57
N TRP A 22 11.13 -8.54 10.15
CA TRP A 22 10.26 -7.52 10.75
C TRP A 22 9.86 -7.81 12.20
N GLN A 23 9.87 -9.08 12.61
CA GLN A 23 9.56 -9.47 13.99
C GLN A 23 10.75 -9.22 14.92
N GLU A 24 11.96 -9.43 14.42
CA GLU A 24 13.22 -9.30 15.16
C GLU A 24 13.82 -7.89 15.12
N LEU A 25 13.39 -7.06 14.15
CA LEU A 25 13.93 -5.72 13.96
C LEU A 25 13.61 -4.84 15.18
N PRO A 26 14.62 -4.19 15.79
CA PRO A 26 14.35 -3.20 16.83
C PRO A 26 13.62 -2.00 16.26
N THR A 27 12.95 -1.26 17.14
CA THR A 27 12.26 -0.04 16.77
C THR A 27 13.25 0.97 16.18
N ILE A 28 12.97 1.47 14.97
CA ILE A 28 13.75 2.53 14.33
C ILE A 28 13.19 3.87 14.79
N GLU A 29 14.03 4.77 15.32
CA GLU A 29 13.60 6.06 15.88
C GLU A 29 12.74 6.89 14.91
N CYS A 30 13.12 6.94 13.63
CA CYS A 30 12.35 7.68 12.64
C CYS A 30 10.93 7.15 12.43
N ILE A 31 10.76 5.82 12.45
CA ILE A 31 9.45 5.18 12.35
C ILE A 31 8.65 5.40 13.63
N LYS A 32 9.31 5.31 14.79
CA LYS A 32 8.68 5.47 16.09
C LYS A 32 8.07 6.86 16.26
N SER A 33 8.86 7.89 16.03
CA SER A 33 8.58 9.23 16.57
C SER A 33 8.40 10.31 15.50
N HIS A 34 8.58 10.01 14.21
CA HIS A 34 8.58 11.05 13.17
C HIS A 34 7.61 10.81 12.02
N VAL A 35 7.35 9.56 11.64
CA VAL A 35 6.42 9.26 10.54
C VAL A 35 4.97 9.45 10.98
N LYS A 36 4.29 10.46 10.42
CA LYS A 36 2.87 10.75 10.66
C LYS A 36 1.96 10.12 9.61
N LYS A 37 2.44 9.98 8.38
CA LYS A 37 1.72 9.37 7.27
C LYS A 37 2.58 8.35 6.56
N MET A 38 2.01 7.21 6.23
CA MET A 38 2.68 6.19 5.43
C MET A 38 1.81 5.80 4.24
N VAL A 39 2.44 5.61 3.08
CA VAL A 39 1.78 5.16 1.85
C VAL A 39 2.54 3.97 1.29
N ILE A 40 1.88 2.81 1.22
CA ILE A 40 2.42 1.60 0.61
C ILE A 40 1.80 1.45 -0.77
N HIS A 41 2.65 1.47 -1.78
CA HIS A 41 2.25 1.28 -3.16
C HIS A 41 2.38 -0.19 -3.57
N GLU A 42 1.55 -0.60 -4.53
CA GLU A 42 1.60 -1.93 -5.15
C GLU A 42 1.57 -3.08 -4.14
N TYR A 43 0.76 -2.95 -3.08
CA TYR A 43 0.63 -3.97 -2.05
C TYR A 43 0.06 -5.27 -2.64
N ARG A 44 0.83 -6.36 -2.56
CA ARG A 44 0.45 -7.67 -3.15
C ARG A 44 -0.19 -8.62 -2.12
N GLY A 45 -0.14 -8.27 -0.84
CA GLY A 45 -0.67 -9.09 0.25
C GLY A 45 0.17 -10.33 0.50
N ASN A 46 1.48 -10.30 0.26
CA ASN A 46 2.36 -11.41 0.59
C ASN A 46 2.67 -11.44 2.11
N LYS A 47 3.34 -12.50 2.58
CA LYS A 47 3.61 -12.67 4.03
C LYS A 47 4.55 -11.59 4.56
N VAL A 48 5.56 -11.20 3.79
CA VAL A 48 6.56 -10.21 4.21
C VAL A 48 5.92 -8.83 4.35
N GLU A 49 5.08 -8.42 3.40
CA GLU A 49 4.35 -7.15 3.47
C GLU A 49 3.37 -7.10 4.65
N LEU A 50 2.72 -8.23 4.97
CA LEU A 50 1.84 -8.32 6.13
C LEU A 50 2.61 -8.16 7.45
N GLU A 51 3.77 -8.82 7.59
CA GLU A 51 4.60 -8.67 8.79
C GLU A 51 5.20 -7.26 8.89
N PHE A 52 5.53 -6.62 7.77
CA PHE A 52 5.90 -5.21 7.75
C PHE A 52 4.77 -4.31 8.29
N LEU A 53 3.54 -4.53 7.83
CA LEU A 53 2.38 -3.78 8.34
C LEU A 53 2.16 -3.95 9.84
N LYS A 54 2.32 -5.18 10.37
CA LYS A 54 2.26 -5.44 11.82
C LYS A 54 3.38 -4.73 12.59
N PHE A 55 4.58 -4.71 12.02
CA PHE A 55 5.70 -3.98 12.60
C PHE A 55 5.37 -2.49 12.70
N ILE A 56 4.87 -1.88 11.62
CA ILE A 56 4.49 -0.46 11.62
C ILE A 56 3.36 -0.19 12.61
N SER A 57 2.28 -0.98 12.60
CA SER A 57 1.12 -0.78 13.48
C SER A 57 1.52 -0.83 14.96
N THR A 58 2.51 -1.64 15.32
CA THR A 58 2.95 -1.81 16.70
C THR A 58 4.02 -0.78 17.12
N ARG A 59 4.90 -0.37 16.19
CA ARG A 59 6.12 0.38 16.52
C ARG A 59 6.03 1.88 16.24
N ALA A 60 5.19 2.31 15.30
CA ALA A 60 5.02 3.72 14.99
C ALA A 60 4.05 4.34 16.01
N GLN A 61 4.53 5.30 16.80
CA GLN A 61 3.75 5.93 17.87
C GLN A 61 3.11 7.25 17.43
N GLU A 62 3.63 7.87 16.37
CA GLU A 62 3.14 9.13 15.83
C GLU A 62 2.37 8.98 14.51
N LEU A 63 2.13 7.73 14.07
CA LEU A 63 1.47 7.46 12.80
C LEU A 63 -0.04 7.75 12.91
N GLN A 64 -0.52 8.65 12.08
CA GLN A 64 -1.92 9.10 12.07
C GLN A 64 -2.69 8.50 10.87
N ALA A 65 -2.01 8.27 9.76
CA ALA A 65 -2.63 7.74 8.54
C ALA A 65 -1.74 6.72 7.83
N LEU A 66 -2.32 5.57 7.50
CA LEU A 66 -1.72 4.54 6.67
C LEU A 66 -2.57 4.31 5.42
N TYR A 67 -1.97 4.49 4.25
CA TYR A 67 -2.60 4.20 2.96
C TYR A 67 -1.97 2.94 2.37
N VAL A 68 -2.80 1.94 2.06
CA VAL A 68 -2.39 0.70 1.41
C VAL A 68 -3.02 0.64 0.03
N LEU A 69 -2.24 0.90 -1.01
CA LEU A 69 -2.69 0.87 -2.41
C LEU A 69 -2.46 -0.53 -2.96
N LEU A 70 -3.55 -1.19 -3.35
CA LEU A 70 -3.51 -2.59 -3.80
C LEU A 70 -2.86 -2.71 -5.18
N ASN A 71 -2.13 -3.78 -5.43
CA ASN A 71 -1.61 -4.08 -6.76
C ASN A 71 -2.71 -4.69 -7.66
N ARG A 72 -2.74 -4.37 -8.96
CA ARG A 72 -3.73 -4.93 -9.90
C ARG A 72 -3.71 -6.47 -9.96
N GLU A 73 -2.53 -7.07 -9.97
CA GLU A 73 -2.37 -8.53 -10.07
C GLU A 73 -2.87 -9.29 -8.83
N SER A 74 -2.96 -8.58 -7.70
CA SER A 74 -3.50 -9.12 -6.46
C SER A 74 -5.03 -9.23 -6.46
N LEU A 75 -5.71 -8.60 -7.43
CA LEU A 75 -7.17 -8.59 -7.56
C LEU A 75 -7.67 -9.37 -8.78
N THR A 76 -6.83 -10.20 -9.42
CA THR A 76 -7.21 -10.94 -10.64
C THR A 76 -8.20 -12.08 -10.42
N SER A 77 -8.53 -12.41 -9.18
CA SER A 77 -9.55 -13.42 -8.86
C SER A 77 -10.19 -13.15 -7.50
N VAL A 78 -11.42 -13.62 -7.32
CA VAL A 78 -12.17 -13.53 -6.05
C VAL A 78 -11.37 -14.14 -4.90
N ALA A 79 -10.82 -15.34 -5.09
CA ALA A 79 -10.03 -16.03 -4.07
C ALA A 79 -8.78 -15.23 -3.65
N LYS A 80 -8.10 -14.53 -4.57
CA LYS A 80 -6.96 -13.67 -4.22
C LYS A 80 -7.43 -12.43 -3.44
N ALA A 81 -8.53 -11.81 -3.86
CA ALA A 81 -9.11 -10.65 -3.19
C ALA A 81 -9.59 -10.99 -1.76
N GLU A 82 -10.24 -12.13 -1.55
CA GLU A 82 -10.66 -12.62 -0.23
C GLU A 82 -9.45 -12.92 0.67
N LYS A 83 -8.42 -13.58 0.12
CA LYS A 83 -7.17 -13.86 0.85
C LYS A 83 -6.45 -12.58 1.26
N MET A 84 -6.49 -11.54 0.44
CA MET A 84 -5.94 -10.23 0.78
C MET A 84 -6.78 -9.52 1.84
N THR A 85 -8.09 -9.49 1.65
CA THR A 85 -9.04 -8.87 2.57
C THR A 85 -8.93 -9.48 3.96
N SER A 86 -8.90 -10.81 4.08
CA SER A 86 -8.74 -11.50 5.37
C SER A 86 -7.45 -11.12 6.11
N LYS A 87 -6.34 -10.87 5.39
CA LYS A 87 -5.09 -10.40 6.00
C LYS A 87 -5.18 -8.96 6.51
N LEU A 88 -5.83 -8.08 5.76
CA LEU A 88 -6.04 -6.68 6.16
C LEU A 88 -7.04 -6.57 7.32
N VAL A 89 -8.07 -7.42 7.34
CA VAL A 89 -8.99 -7.56 8.49
C VAL A 89 -8.26 -8.12 9.71
N ALA A 90 -7.34 -9.07 9.53
CA ALA A 90 -6.53 -9.55 10.64
C ALA A 90 -5.64 -8.43 11.24
N LEU A 91 -5.16 -7.49 10.41
CA LEU A 91 -4.41 -6.31 10.88
C LEU A 91 -5.26 -5.35 11.72
N SER A 92 -6.56 -5.20 11.43
CA SER A 92 -7.42 -4.36 12.27
C SER A 92 -7.65 -4.93 13.67
N GLY A 93 -7.40 -6.22 13.88
CA GLY A 93 -7.44 -6.85 15.21
C GLY A 93 -6.14 -6.72 16.02
N VAL A 94 -5.05 -6.23 15.42
CA VAL A 94 -3.78 -6.02 16.13
C VAL A 94 -3.88 -4.73 16.95
N PRO A 95 -3.43 -4.70 18.22
CA PRO A 95 -3.35 -3.45 18.98
C PRO A 95 -2.36 -2.49 18.32
N TRP A 96 -2.83 -1.31 17.93
CA TRP A 96 -1.96 -0.28 17.37
C TRP A 96 -1.25 0.48 18.48
N GLY A 97 0.01 0.86 18.24
CA GLY A 97 0.79 1.71 19.13
C GLY A 97 0.38 3.19 19.11
N CYS A 98 -0.60 3.54 18.28
CA CYS A 98 -1.13 4.88 18.06
C CYS A 98 -2.57 4.84 17.54
N ASP A 99 -3.27 5.98 17.58
CA ASP A 99 -4.56 6.15 16.93
C ASP A 99 -4.35 6.47 15.43
N CYS A 100 -4.25 5.43 14.61
CA CYS A 100 -3.99 5.55 13.19
C CYS A 100 -5.18 5.10 12.34
N LYS A 101 -5.49 5.90 11.32
CA LYS A 101 -6.50 5.57 10.31
C LYS A 101 -5.85 4.80 9.16
N MET A 102 -6.23 3.53 9.02
CA MET A 102 -5.85 2.73 7.86
C MET A 102 -6.89 2.85 6.74
N MET A 103 -6.43 3.19 5.54
CA MET A 103 -7.23 3.27 4.32
C MET A 103 -6.67 2.31 3.28
N VAL A 104 -7.52 1.39 2.80
CA VAL A 104 -7.18 0.48 1.72
C VAL A 104 -7.75 1.07 0.43
N LEU A 105 -6.87 1.33 -0.54
CA LEU A 105 -7.22 1.96 -1.80
C LEU A 105 -7.05 0.95 -2.93
N GLY A 106 -7.97 0.97 -3.89
CA GLY A 106 -7.87 0.15 -5.09
C GLY A 106 -6.59 0.45 -5.88
N PRO A 107 -6.27 -0.38 -6.89
CA PRO A 107 -5.06 -0.20 -7.65
C PRO A 107 -5.00 1.16 -8.31
N LYS A 108 -3.78 1.70 -8.43
CA LYS A 108 -3.58 2.89 -9.23
C LYS A 108 -4.25 2.68 -10.59
N TYR A 109 -5.12 3.62 -10.93
CA TYR A 109 -5.62 3.70 -12.28
C TYR A 109 -4.40 4.05 -13.15
N GLN A 110 -3.89 3.10 -13.92
CA GLN A 110 -3.01 3.44 -15.02
C GLN A 110 -3.88 4.23 -15.98
N ASN A 111 -3.74 5.55 -15.93
CA ASN A 111 -4.29 6.39 -16.96
C ASN A 111 -3.68 5.91 -18.28
N GLU A 112 -4.51 5.34 -19.15
CA GLU A 112 -4.19 5.26 -20.57
C GLU A 112 -4.16 6.65 -21.23
N TRP A 113 -4.42 7.71 -20.45
CA TRP A 113 -4.32 9.10 -20.85
C TRP A 113 -2.86 9.45 -21.14
N SER A 114 -2.49 9.34 -22.41
CA SER A 114 -1.30 9.94 -22.96
C SER A 114 -1.67 11.28 -23.62
N ILE A 115 -0.68 12.16 -23.80
CA ILE A 115 -0.83 13.37 -24.60
C ILE A 115 -1.35 13.03 -26.01
N GLN A 116 -0.97 11.85 -26.52
CA GLN A 116 -1.45 11.33 -27.81
C GLN A 116 -2.95 11.07 -27.80
N LYS A 117 -3.51 10.42 -26.77
CA LYS A 117 -4.96 10.25 -26.63
C LYS A 117 -5.70 11.57 -26.44
N ALA A 118 -5.11 12.52 -25.69
CA ALA A 118 -5.73 13.84 -25.50
C ALA A 118 -5.70 14.72 -26.76
N SER A 119 -4.80 14.42 -27.72
CA SER A 119 -4.69 15.11 -29.01
C SER A 119 -5.38 14.34 -30.14
N ASP A 120 -6.04 13.22 -29.83
CA ASP A 120 -6.76 12.42 -30.81
C ASP A 120 -8.12 13.05 -31.11
N LEU A 121 -8.13 13.91 -32.13
CA LEU A 121 -9.34 14.60 -32.60
C LEU A 121 -10.39 13.67 -33.24
N THR A 122 -10.11 12.36 -33.33
CA THR A 122 -11.10 11.35 -33.76
C THR A 122 -11.99 10.87 -32.62
N VAL A 123 -11.61 11.17 -31.37
CA VAL A 123 -12.44 10.91 -30.20
C VAL A 123 -13.32 12.14 -29.97
N ASP A 124 -14.64 11.95 -30.05
CA ASP A 124 -15.60 13.01 -29.76
C ASP A 124 -15.37 13.55 -28.35
N ASP A 125 -15.25 14.87 -28.24
CA ASP A 125 -15.09 15.53 -26.96
C ASP A 125 -16.40 15.36 -26.16
N PRO A 126 -16.36 14.70 -24.99
CA PRO A 126 -17.55 14.39 -24.21
C PRO A 126 -18.23 15.62 -23.60
N PHE A 127 -17.65 16.82 -23.76
CA PHE A 127 -18.21 18.10 -23.32
C PHE A 127 -18.80 18.94 -24.46
N PHE A 128 -18.80 18.45 -25.70
CA PHE A 128 -19.33 19.18 -26.87
C PHE A 128 -20.85 19.06 -27.10
N HIS A 129 -21.63 18.89 -26.03
CA HIS A 129 -23.09 18.97 -26.11
C HIS A 129 -23.62 20.06 -25.16
N TRP A 130 -23.83 21.25 -25.71
CA TRP A 130 -24.73 22.30 -25.18
C TRP A 130 -25.56 22.89 -26.30
#